data_AF-A0A1I0NL18-F1
#
_entry.id   AF-A0A1I0NL18-F1
#
_cell.length_a   1.000
_cell.length_b   1.000
_cell.length_c   1.000
_cell.angle_alpha   90.00
_cell.angle_beta   90.00
_cell.angle_gamma   90.00
#
_symmetry.space_group_name_H-M   'P 1'
#
loop_
_entity.id
_entity.type
_entity.pdbx_description
1 polymer ?
#
loop_
_entity_poly.entity_id
_entity_poly.type
_entity_poly.pdbx_seq_one_letter_code
_entity_poly.pdbx_strand_id
1 'polypeptide(L)'
;MKKNMKILPVIFLMSALTFGCSDDDPETPPVVDNSLYGQLGGTTLVDDPNSPGTNIEQGRLNLRAVVDSTIFVIAADQRLSPYFEVLLSEVGSGNTSGFAALSATLTDFFAEATGSENFSYSGLNMEDAHDPEVNSRMAFAADDAAMDAFIEDVVAGAAQNGVTDPNLITPIGDLLESLRDPIVQRTETLYNRLGGTNMVDDPNSDEMIEQGRLTFRAVVDSTIFVIAGDERLQPYFEVLLSEVGSNDLSGFAALSASLTDFFSVAAGATTQNYSGLNMVDAHDPEVNGRMALAADDAAMDAFIEDAVQGLAQNGVTVENNGPLVREIGALINSLRGAVVQR
;
A
#
# COMPACT_ATOMS: atom_id res chain seq x y z
N MET A 1 -79.71 -44.08 25.71
CA MET A 1 -78.24 -43.99 25.51
C MET A 1 -77.62 -45.21 26.17
N LYS A 2 -76.87 -46.02 25.41
CA LYS A 2 -76.66 -47.45 25.65
C LYS A 2 -75.35 -47.76 26.40
N LYS A 3 -75.51 -48.52 27.49
CA LYS A 3 -74.74 -49.68 28.00
C LYS A 3 -73.22 -49.63 28.22
N ASN A 4 -72.88 -49.89 29.49
CA ASN A 4 -71.71 -50.56 30.08
C ASN A 4 -71.01 -51.62 29.20
N MET A 5 -69.68 -51.77 29.37
CA MET A 5 -68.98 -53.05 29.16
C MET A 5 -67.80 -53.20 30.14
N LYS A 6 -67.70 -54.39 30.74
CA LYS A 6 -66.69 -54.87 31.70
C LYS A 6 -65.66 -55.80 31.00
N ILE A 7 -64.53 -56.07 31.69
CA ILE A 7 -63.67 -57.31 31.68
C ILE A 7 -62.56 -57.46 30.59
N LEU A 8 -61.27 -57.38 31.02
CA LEU A 8 -60.13 -58.36 31.05
C LEU A 8 -60.01 -59.49 29.95
N PRO A 9 -58.89 -60.26 29.79
CA PRO A 9 -57.42 -60.05 29.63
C PRO A 9 -56.77 -60.83 28.42
N VAL A 10 -55.42 -60.84 28.35
CA VAL A 10 -54.47 -61.85 27.76
C VAL A 10 -54.23 -61.83 26.23
N ILE A 11 -52.96 -61.81 25.80
CA ILE A 11 -52.24 -62.87 25.04
C ILE A 11 -50.91 -62.34 24.46
N PHE A 12 -49.86 -63.07 24.83
CA PHE A 12 -48.48 -63.04 24.34
C PHE A 12 -48.45 -63.59 22.90
N LEU A 13 -47.84 -62.89 21.95
CA LEU A 13 -47.43 -63.51 20.69
C LEU A 13 -46.02 -63.03 20.29
N MET A 14 -45.12 -63.99 20.31
CA MET A 14 -43.73 -63.94 19.94
C MET A 14 -43.66 -64.11 18.43
N SER A 15 -43.14 -63.11 17.71
CA SER A 15 -42.85 -63.21 16.27
C SER A 15 -41.38 -62.90 16.07
N ALA A 16 -40.60 -63.95 15.82
CA ALA A 16 -39.25 -63.84 15.27
C ALA A 16 -39.37 -63.44 13.79
N LEU A 17 -38.75 -62.32 13.42
CA LEU A 17 -38.42 -61.99 12.04
C LEU A 17 -36.96 -61.53 12.00
N THR A 18 -36.30 -62.01 10.96
CA THR A 18 -34.87 -62.06 10.70
C THR A 18 -34.24 -60.68 10.48
N PHE A 19 -33.14 -60.39 11.16
CA PHE A 19 -32.23 -59.30 10.78
C PHE A 19 -31.53 -59.69 9.47
N GLY A 20 -31.80 -58.94 8.40
CA GLY A 20 -30.94 -58.90 7.23
C GLY A 20 -29.74 -58.01 7.53
N CYS A 21 -28.53 -58.54 7.35
CA CYS A 21 -27.32 -57.74 7.22
C CYS A 21 -27.40 -56.98 5.89
N SER A 22 -27.43 -55.66 5.95
CA SER A 22 -26.86 -54.80 4.91
C SER A 22 -25.57 -54.26 5.51
N ASP A 23 -24.46 -54.60 4.86
CA ASP A 23 -23.12 -54.12 5.21
C ASP A 23 -23.14 -52.58 5.18
N ASP A 24 -23.03 -51.97 6.35
CA ASP A 24 -22.71 -50.55 6.48
C ASP A 24 -21.25 -50.40 6.06
N ASP A 25 -21.02 -49.96 4.82
CA ASP A 25 -19.73 -49.38 4.43
C ASP A 25 -19.48 -48.21 5.40
N PRO A 26 -18.37 -48.20 6.15
CA PRO A 26 -18.04 -47.04 6.97
C PRO A 26 -17.80 -45.87 6.03
N GLU A 27 -18.67 -44.86 6.09
CA GLU A 27 -18.42 -43.56 5.49
C GLU A 27 -16.99 -43.15 5.87
N THR A 28 -16.12 -43.05 4.86
CA THR A 28 -14.80 -42.45 5.03
C THR A 28 -15.01 -41.11 5.71
N PRO A 29 -14.36 -40.84 6.87
CA PRO A 29 -14.46 -39.55 7.52
C PRO A 29 -14.18 -38.45 6.49
N PRO A 30 -14.93 -37.33 6.48
CA PRO A 30 -14.61 -36.22 5.59
C PRO A 30 -13.14 -35.88 5.79
N VAL A 31 -12.39 -35.85 4.67
CA VAL A 31 -11.00 -35.41 4.69
C VAL A 31 -10.99 -34.01 5.27
N VAL A 32 -10.40 -33.87 6.46
CA VAL A 32 -10.20 -32.55 7.05
C VAL A 32 -9.12 -31.89 6.20
N ASP A 33 -9.53 -30.92 5.38
CA ASP A 33 -8.60 -30.09 4.65
C ASP A 33 -7.82 -29.23 5.65
N ASN A 34 -6.58 -29.64 5.91
CA ASN A 34 -5.66 -28.92 6.80
C ASN A 34 -4.94 -27.77 6.10
N SER A 35 -5.21 -27.52 4.81
CA SER A 35 -4.68 -26.36 4.11
C SER A 35 -5.18 -25.06 4.75
N LEU A 36 -4.49 -23.96 4.45
CA LEU A 36 -4.95 -22.64 4.89
C LEU A 36 -6.31 -22.31 4.27
N TYR A 37 -6.55 -22.75 3.02
CA TYR A 37 -7.85 -22.62 2.35
C TYR A 37 -8.97 -23.38 3.10
N GLY A 38 -8.69 -24.59 3.56
CA GLY A 38 -9.59 -25.40 4.40
C GLY A 38 -9.95 -24.71 5.72
N GLN A 39 -8.96 -24.10 6.38
CA GLN A 39 -9.17 -23.33 7.61
C GLN A 39 -10.03 -22.08 7.39
N LEU A 40 -10.02 -21.52 6.17
CA LEU A 40 -10.90 -20.42 5.76
C LEU A 40 -12.31 -20.87 5.37
N GLY A 41 -12.65 -22.15 5.55
CA GLY A 41 -13.97 -22.73 5.24
C GLY A 41 -13.99 -23.64 4.01
N GLY A 42 -12.87 -23.69 3.27
CA GLY A 42 -12.64 -24.62 2.18
C GLY A 42 -13.73 -24.59 1.11
N THR A 43 -14.04 -25.78 0.59
CA THR A 43 -14.97 -26.01 -0.53
C THR A 43 -16.46 -25.97 -0.13
N THR A 44 -16.78 -25.59 1.12
CA THR A 44 -18.17 -25.45 1.57
C THR A 44 -18.89 -24.40 0.73
N LEU A 45 -19.95 -24.78 0.02
CA LEU A 45 -20.69 -23.84 -0.82
C LEU A 45 -21.67 -22.99 -0.01
N VAL A 46 -21.60 -21.68 -0.20
CA VAL A 46 -22.49 -20.67 0.39
C VAL A 46 -23.00 -19.70 -0.68
N ASP A 47 -24.07 -18.97 -0.39
CA ASP A 47 -24.61 -17.96 -1.32
C ASP A 47 -23.56 -16.87 -1.60
N ASP A 48 -23.36 -16.51 -2.86
CA ASP A 48 -22.48 -15.39 -3.23
C ASP A 48 -23.23 -14.05 -3.09
N PRO A 49 -22.86 -13.17 -2.12
CA PRO A 49 -23.50 -11.86 -1.96
C PRO A 49 -23.28 -10.92 -3.14
N ASN A 50 -22.19 -11.11 -3.89
CA ASN A 50 -21.83 -10.30 -5.06
C ASN A 50 -22.44 -10.85 -6.36
N SER A 51 -23.05 -12.04 -6.32
CA SER A 51 -23.64 -12.71 -7.48
C SER A 51 -24.91 -13.47 -7.08
N PRO A 52 -26.04 -12.75 -6.86
CA PRO A 52 -27.26 -13.34 -6.31
C PRO A 52 -27.78 -14.53 -7.12
N GLY A 53 -28.11 -15.62 -6.41
CA GLY A 53 -28.59 -16.86 -7.03
C GLY A 53 -27.48 -17.80 -7.49
N THR A 54 -26.22 -17.51 -7.17
CA THR A 54 -25.09 -18.40 -7.37
C THR A 54 -24.40 -18.72 -6.05
N ASN A 55 -23.72 -19.87 -6.00
CA ASN A 55 -22.95 -20.29 -4.83
C ASN A 55 -21.46 -20.06 -5.08
N ILE A 56 -20.73 -19.83 -4.00
CA ILE A 56 -19.27 -19.70 -3.96
C ILE A 56 -18.72 -20.57 -2.82
N GLU A 57 -17.47 -21.02 -2.94
CA GLU A 57 -16.77 -21.69 -1.84
C GLU A 57 -16.49 -20.70 -0.69
N GLN A 58 -16.73 -21.12 0.54
CA GLN A 58 -16.55 -20.31 1.74
C GLN A 58 -15.09 -19.81 1.88
N GLY A 59 -14.11 -20.64 1.55
CA GLY A 59 -12.69 -20.25 1.52
C GLY A 59 -12.45 -19.09 0.55
N ARG A 60 -12.93 -19.21 -0.69
CA ARG A 60 -12.81 -18.15 -1.70
C ARG A 60 -13.59 -16.89 -1.32
N LEU A 61 -14.77 -17.01 -0.73
CA LEU A 61 -15.55 -15.87 -0.27
C LEU A 61 -14.78 -15.06 0.78
N ASN A 62 -14.17 -15.75 1.75
CA ASN A 62 -13.38 -15.11 2.80
C ASN A 62 -12.11 -14.46 2.25
N LEU A 63 -11.40 -15.14 1.34
CA LEU A 63 -10.25 -14.53 0.65
C LEU A 63 -10.65 -13.30 -0.17
N ARG A 64 -11.75 -13.35 -0.92
CA ARG A 64 -12.25 -12.20 -1.69
C ARG A 64 -12.56 -11.00 -0.79
N ALA A 65 -13.20 -11.25 0.36
CA ALA A 65 -13.53 -10.18 1.31
C ALA A 65 -12.28 -9.49 1.86
N VAL A 66 -11.26 -10.28 2.22
CA VAL A 66 -9.94 -9.76 2.63
C VAL A 66 -9.29 -8.97 1.50
N VAL A 67 -9.20 -9.54 0.30
CA VAL A 67 -8.61 -8.89 -0.88
C VAL A 67 -9.29 -7.55 -1.18
N ASP A 68 -10.62 -7.52 -1.24
CA ASP A 68 -11.38 -6.31 -1.51
C ASP A 68 -11.07 -5.22 -0.48
N SER A 69 -10.98 -5.57 0.80
CA SER A 69 -10.68 -4.63 1.88
C SER A 69 -9.22 -4.16 1.83
N THR A 70 -8.28 -5.07 1.57
CA THR A 70 -6.86 -4.74 1.39
C THR A 70 -6.67 -3.74 0.26
N ILE A 71 -7.36 -3.88 -0.88
CA ILE A 71 -7.25 -2.91 -1.99
C ILE A 71 -7.67 -1.50 -1.52
N PHE A 72 -8.71 -1.38 -0.67
CA PHE A 72 -9.09 -0.09 -0.11
C PHE A 72 -8.11 0.45 0.94
N VAL A 73 -7.50 -0.43 1.73
CA VAL A 73 -6.41 -0.03 2.65
C VAL A 73 -5.22 0.52 1.86
N ILE A 74 -4.77 -0.21 0.84
CA ILE A 74 -3.70 0.21 -0.08
C ILE A 74 -4.03 1.54 -0.76
N ALA A 75 -5.28 1.73 -1.19
CA ALA A 75 -5.72 2.98 -1.80
C ALA A 75 -5.62 4.18 -0.85
N ALA A 76 -5.71 3.94 0.46
CA ALA A 76 -5.53 4.96 1.49
C ALA A 76 -4.08 5.09 1.97
N ASP A 77 -3.22 4.10 1.72
CA ASP A 77 -1.80 4.14 2.08
C ASP A 77 -1.01 5.00 1.08
N GLN A 78 -0.50 6.13 1.58
CA GLN A 78 0.32 7.06 0.81
C GLN A 78 1.67 6.47 0.38
N ARG A 79 2.15 5.42 1.06
CA ARG A 79 3.36 4.67 0.69
C ARG A 79 3.15 3.83 -0.57
N LEU A 80 1.93 3.32 -0.78
CA LEU A 80 1.61 2.40 -1.88
C LEU A 80 0.80 3.02 -3.01
N SER A 81 -0.04 4.02 -2.73
CA SER A 81 -0.89 4.65 -3.76
C SER A 81 -0.17 5.07 -5.06
N PRO A 82 1.11 5.53 -5.06
CA PRO A 82 1.83 5.85 -6.29
C PRO A 82 2.04 4.66 -7.24
N TYR A 83 2.02 3.42 -6.74
CA TYR A 83 2.13 2.20 -7.55
C TYR A 83 0.80 1.84 -8.25
N PHE A 84 -0.32 2.34 -7.73
CA PHE A 84 -1.67 1.98 -8.17
C PHE A 84 -2.39 3.11 -8.93
N GLU A 85 -1.65 4.11 -9.44
CA GLU A 85 -2.22 5.31 -10.10
C GLU A 85 -3.29 4.99 -11.16
N VAL A 86 -3.02 4.00 -12.03
CA VAL A 86 -3.97 3.57 -13.07
C VAL A 86 -5.28 3.07 -12.45
N LEU A 87 -5.18 2.20 -11.46
CA LEU A 87 -6.34 1.64 -10.76
C LEU A 87 -7.14 2.73 -10.03
N LEU A 88 -6.44 3.63 -9.33
CA LEU A 88 -7.07 4.71 -8.57
C LEU A 88 -7.77 5.71 -9.50
N SER A 89 -7.18 6.01 -10.66
CA SER A 89 -7.79 6.85 -11.69
C SER A 89 -9.06 6.22 -12.28
N GLU A 90 -9.01 4.92 -12.60
CA GLU A 90 -10.17 4.16 -13.07
C GLU A 90 -11.32 4.24 -12.05
N VAL A 91 -11.06 3.91 -10.79
CA VAL A 91 -12.05 3.95 -9.71
C VAL A 91 -12.59 5.36 -9.49
N GLY A 92 -11.72 6.37 -9.46
CA GLY A 92 -12.11 7.78 -9.30
C GLY A 92 -12.99 8.30 -10.44
N SER A 93 -12.86 7.76 -11.64
CA SER A 93 -13.74 8.05 -12.79
C SER A 93 -15.05 7.25 -12.80
N GLY A 94 -15.28 6.39 -11.80
CA GLY A 94 -16.43 5.49 -11.73
C GLY A 94 -16.30 4.21 -12.56
N ASN A 95 -15.11 3.92 -13.12
CA ASN A 95 -14.84 2.69 -13.85
C ASN A 95 -14.22 1.63 -12.92
N THR A 96 -15.02 0.66 -12.48
CA THR A 96 -14.57 -0.39 -11.54
C THR A 96 -14.07 -1.67 -12.23
N SER A 97 -13.91 -1.68 -13.56
CA SER A 97 -13.52 -2.90 -14.29
C SER A 97 -12.12 -3.39 -13.91
N GLY A 98 -11.14 -2.48 -13.79
CA GLY A 98 -9.78 -2.83 -13.35
C GLY A 98 -9.72 -3.28 -11.89
N PHE A 99 -10.56 -2.70 -11.02
CA PHE A 99 -10.71 -3.15 -9.63
C PHE A 99 -11.27 -4.57 -9.57
N ALA A 100 -12.36 -4.84 -10.30
CA ALA A 100 -12.97 -6.17 -10.33
C ALA A 100 -12.00 -7.22 -10.88
N ALA A 101 -11.21 -6.87 -11.91
CA ALA A 101 -10.19 -7.74 -12.45
C ALA A 101 -9.08 -8.03 -11.43
N LEU A 102 -8.54 -7.01 -10.76
CA LEU A 102 -7.51 -7.17 -9.73
C LEU A 102 -8.00 -8.00 -8.54
N SER A 103 -9.19 -7.69 -8.03
CA SER A 103 -9.81 -8.44 -6.94
C SER A 103 -9.97 -9.92 -7.31
N ALA A 104 -10.46 -10.21 -8.52
CA ALA A 104 -10.63 -11.58 -8.99
C ALA A 104 -9.28 -12.31 -9.11
N THR A 105 -8.28 -11.72 -9.79
CA THR A 105 -6.99 -12.38 -10.01
C THR A 105 -6.20 -12.56 -8.72
N LEU A 106 -6.24 -11.59 -7.80
CA LEU A 106 -5.58 -11.69 -6.51
C LEU A 106 -6.29 -12.69 -5.58
N THR A 107 -7.62 -12.78 -5.66
CA THR A 107 -8.38 -13.83 -4.96
C THR A 107 -7.99 -15.21 -5.48
N ASP A 108 -7.89 -15.39 -6.79
CA ASP A 108 -7.51 -16.68 -7.39
C ASP A 108 -6.05 -17.05 -7.05
N PHE A 109 -5.15 -16.05 -7.01
CA PHE A 109 -3.78 -16.21 -6.52
C PHE A 109 -3.74 -16.77 -5.10
N PHE A 110 -4.42 -16.10 -4.16
CA PHE A 110 -4.46 -16.58 -2.78
C PHE A 110 -5.19 -17.92 -2.65
N ALA A 111 -6.26 -18.15 -3.41
CA ALA A 111 -6.98 -19.42 -3.34
C ALA A 111 -6.07 -20.59 -3.74
N GLU A 112 -5.35 -20.48 -4.85
CA GLU A 112 -4.35 -21.49 -5.26
C GLU A 112 -3.23 -21.61 -4.23
N ALA A 113 -2.62 -20.50 -3.83
CA ALA A 113 -1.46 -20.49 -2.94
C ALA A 113 -1.77 -21.00 -1.52
N THR A 114 -3.04 -20.90 -1.08
CA THR A 114 -3.50 -21.41 0.22
C THR A 114 -3.98 -22.86 0.17
N GLY A 115 -3.98 -23.49 -1.00
CA GLY A 115 -4.23 -24.93 -1.18
C GLY A 115 -5.57 -25.30 -1.79
N SER A 116 -6.29 -24.37 -2.42
CA SER A 116 -7.50 -24.74 -3.19
C SER A 116 -7.15 -25.62 -4.39
N GLU A 117 -7.95 -26.67 -4.61
CA GLU A 117 -7.86 -27.53 -5.79
C GLU A 117 -8.75 -27.07 -6.95
N ASN A 118 -9.67 -26.13 -6.69
CA ASN A 118 -10.71 -25.70 -7.64
C ASN A 118 -10.40 -24.35 -8.30
N PHE A 119 -9.37 -23.65 -7.83
CA PHE A 119 -8.94 -22.36 -8.38
C PHE A 119 -7.49 -22.44 -8.83
N SER A 120 -7.18 -21.75 -9.93
CA SER A 120 -5.81 -21.62 -10.44
C SER A 120 -5.59 -20.19 -10.89
N TYR A 121 -4.46 -19.64 -10.50
CA TYR A 121 -3.98 -18.36 -10.94
C TYR A 121 -3.46 -18.46 -12.38
N SER A 122 -4.07 -17.67 -13.26
CA SER A 122 -3.69 -17.59 -14.67
C SER A 122 -3.08 -16.24 -15.06
N GLY A 123 -2.68 -15.44 -14.06
CA GLY A 123 -2.06 -14.13 -14.29
C GLY A 123 -0.60 -14.24 -14.74
N LEU A 124 0.03 -13.07 -14.88
CA LEU A 124 1.48 -12.98 -15.07
C LEU A 124 2.20 -13.59 -13.86
N ASN A 125 3.39 -14.16 -14.07
CA ASN A 125 4.21 -14.53 -12.91
C ASN A 125 4.55 -13.28 -12.09
N MET A 126 4.96 -13.45 -10.83
CA MET A 126 5.18 -12.30 -9.93
C MET A 126 6.25 -11.33 -10.42
N GLU A 127 7.23 -11.77 -11.22
CA GLU A 127 8.22 -10.90 -11.83
C GLU A 127 7.59 -10.02 -12.92
N ASP A 128 6.98 -10.63 -13.94
CA ASP A 128 6.32 -9.92 -15.03
C ASP A 128 5.13 -9.05 -14.55
N ALA A 129 4.45 -9.46 -13.48
CA ALA A 129 3.33 -8.72 -12.91
C ALA A 129 3.78 -7.40 -12.26
N HIS A 130 5.01 -7.34 -11.75
CA HIS A 130 5.54 -6.18 -11.03
C HIS A 130 6.60 -5.40 -11.83
N ASP A 131 6.96 -5.89 -13.01
CA ASP A 131 7.84 -5.21 -13.97
C ASP A 131 7.06 -4.12 -14.75
N PRO A 132 7.39 -2.81 -14.58
CA PRO A 132 6.76 -1.72 -15.32
C PRO A 132 7.00 -1.76 -16.85
N GLU A 133 8.03 -2.46 -17.32
CA GLU A 133 8.29 -2.63 -18.76
C GLU A 133 7.34 -3.66 -19.40
N VAL A 134 6.82 -4.60 -18.60
CA VAL A 134 5.91 -5.67 -19.04
C VAL A 134 4.45 -5.34 -18.69
N ASN A 135 4.20 -4.86 -17.48
CA ASN A 135 2.89 -4.50 -16.97
C ASN A 135 2.72 -2.98 -16.85
N SER A 136 2.06 -2.38 -17.84
CA SER A 136 1.79 -0.94 -17.87
C SER A 136 0.90 -0.41 -16.74
N ARG A 137 0.31 -1.28 -15.92
CA ARG A 137 -0.43 -0.87 -14.71
C ARG A 137 0.49 -0.62 -13.51
N MET A 138 1.75 -1.06 -13.57
CA MET A 138 2.78 -0.72 -12.59
C MET A 138 3.44 0.60 -12.96
N ALA A 139 3.33 1.59 -12.08
CA ALA A 139 3.88 2.92 -12.35
C ALA A 139 5.43 2.91 -12.36
N PHE A 140 6.04 2.10 -11.49
CA PHE A 140 7.48 1.91 -11.35
C PHE A 140 7.77 0.66 -10.50
N ALA A 141 9.03 0.20 -10.51
CA ALA A 141 9.46 -1.01 -9.82
C ALA A 141 9.31 -0.87 -8.30
N ALA A 142 8.79 -1.93 -7.65
CA ALA A 142 8.66 -2.01 -6.20
C ALA A 142 10.02 -2.16 -5.51
N ASP A 143 10.17 -1.59 -4.32
CA ASP A 143 11.31 -1.80 -3.43
C ASP A 143 10.88 -2.55 -2.15
N ASP A 144 11.85 -2.78 -1.26
CA ASP A 144 11.60 -3.46 0.02
C ASP A 144 10.57 -2.72 0.88
N ALA A 145 10.60 -1.39 0.90
CA ALA A 145 9.69 -0.59 1.71
C ALA A 145 8.24 -0.71 1.20
N ALA A 146 8.04 -0.75 -0.11
CA ALA A 146 6.73 -1.01 -0.71
C ALA A 146 6.25 -2.43 -0.41
N MET A 147 7.12 -3.44 -0.44
CA MET A 147 6.75 -4.81 -0.08
C MET A 147 6.35 -4.92 1.40
N ASP A 148 7.11 -4.29 2.30
CA ASP A 148 6.80 -4.26 3.73
C ASP A 148 5.44 -3.60 3.99
N ALA A 149 5.21 -2.42 3.38
CA ALA A 149 3.94 -1.71 3.48
C ALA A 149 2.77 -2.55 2.93
N PHE A 150 2.96 -3.26 1.82
CA PHE A 150 1.94 -4.14 1.25
C PHE A 150 1.57 -5.29 2.20
N ILE A 151 2.55 -5.93 2.84
CA ILE A 151 2.29 -6.99 3.82
C ILE A 151 1.52 -6.43 5.02
N GLU A 152 1.91 -5.26 5.54
CA GLU A 152 1.19 -4.56 6.62
C GLU A 152 -0.28 -4.29 6.24
N ASP A 153 -0.52 -3.82 5.02
CA ASP A 153 -1.86 -3.49 4.52
C ASP A 153 -2.72 -4.74 4.31
N VAL A 154 -2.14 -5.87 3.92
CA VAL A 154 -2.85 -7.16 3.86
C VAL A 154 -3.29 -7.59 5.26
N VAL A 155 -2.45 -7.42 6.29
CA VAL A 155 -2.81 -7.70 7.68
C VAL A 155 -3.96 -6.79 8.14
N ALA A 156 -3.89 -5.50 7.82
CA ALA A 156 -4.94 -4.54 8.15
C ALA A 156 -6.27 -4.87 7.44
N GLY A 157 -6.23 -5.22 6.15
CA GLY A 157 -7.40 -5.64 5.37
C GLY A 157 -8.03 -6.94 5.91
N ALA A 158 -7.21 -7.90 6.34
CA ALA A 158 -7.68 -9.11 7.00
C ALA A 158 -8.42 -8.80 8.32
N ALA A 159 -7.86 -7.90 9.14
CA ALA A 159 -8.45 -7.48 10.39
C ALA A 159 -9.82 -6.78 10.19
N GLN A 160 -10.00 -6.00 9.12
CA GLN A 160 -11.30 -5.38 8.79
C GLN A 160 -12.41 -6.42 8.51
N ASN A 161 -12.03 -7.63 8.10
CA ASN A 161 -12.94 -8.76 7.86
C ASN A 161 -13.05 -9.72 9.04
N GLY A 162 -12.50 -9.34 10.22
CA GLY A 162 -12.52 -10.18 11.42
C GLY A 162 -11.54 -11.35 11.38
N VAL A 163 -10.72 -11.47 10.33
CA VAL A 163 -9.62 -12.44 10.26
C VAL A 163 -8.47 -11.86 11.07
N THR A 164 -8.39 -12.26 12.34
CA THR A 164 -7.38 -11.77 13.31
C THR A 164 -6.59 -12.90 13.98
N ASP A 165 -6.91 -14.16 13.65
CA ASP A 165 -6.20 -15.33 14.19
C ASP A 165 -4.77 -15.36 13.64
N PRO A 166 -3.73 -15.32 14.50
CA PRO A 166 -2.35 -15.43 14.06
C PRO A 166 -2.06 -16.71 13.26
N ASN A 167 -2.77 -17.81 13.50
CA ASN A 167 -2.60 -19.05 12.74
C ASN A 167 -3.05 -18.92 11.27
N LEU A 168 -3.86 -17.91 10.95
CA LEU A 168 -4.28 -17.59 9.58
C LEU A 168 -3.43 -16.47 8.99
N ILE A 169 -3.16 -15.41 9.77
CA ILE A 169 -2.44 -14.24 9.26
C ILE A 169 -0.95 -14.51 9.04
N THR A 170 -0.28 -15.17 9.99
CA THR A 170 1.17 -15.39 9.89
C THR A 170 1.56 -16.18 8.63
N PRO A 171 0.89 -17.30 8.29
CA PRO A 171 1.20 -18.01 7.05
C PRO A 171 0.91 -17.20 5.78
N ILE A 172 -0.05 -16.26 5.79
CA ILE A 172 -0.28 -15.34 4.67
C ILE A 172 0.90 -14.37 4.54
N GLY A 173 1.38 -13.81 5.64
CA GLY A 173 2.58 -12.97 5.67
C GLY A 173 3.81 -13.73 5.16
N ASP A 174 4.03 -14.96 5.63
CA ASP A 174 5.14 -15.81 5.18
C ASP A 174 5.04 -16.15 3.69
N LEU A 175 3.83 -16.42 3.19
CA LEU A 175 3.58 -16.63 1.75
C LEU A 175 3.97 -15.39 0.96
N LEU A 176 3.51 -14.21 1.36
CA LEU A 176 3.85 -12.96 0.67
C LEU A 176 5.36 -12.67 0.73
N GLU A 177 5.99 -12.87 1.89
CA GLU A 177 7.43 -12.68 2.05
C GLU A 177 8.24 -13.62 1.13
N SER A 178 7.75 -14.85 0.89
CA SER A 178 8.39 -15.77 -0.05
C SER A 178 8.41 -15.29 -1.51
N LEU A 179 7.60 -14.28 -1.85
CA LEU A 179 7.52 -13.66 -3.17
C LEU A 179 8.33 -12.36 -3.26
N ARG A 180 9.06 -11.97 -2.21
CA ARG A 180 9.83 -10.72 -2.21
C ARG A 180 10.79 -10.65 -3.40
N ASP A 181 11.58 -11.71 -3.62
CA ASP A 181 12.60 -11.74 -4.69
C ASP A 181 12.04 -11.43 -6.10
N PRO A 182 10.95 -12.05 -6.57
CA PRO A 182 10.38 -11.71 -7.88
C PRO A 182 9.64 -10.35 -7.91
N ILE A 183 9.14 -9.85 -6.77
CA ILE A 183 8.36 -8.61 -6.70
C ILE A 183 9.25 -7.36 -6.57
N VAL A 184 10.28 -7.43 -5.74
CA VAL A 184 11.19 -6.33 -5.44
C VAL A 184 12.23 -6.21 -6.53
N GLN A 185 11.99 -5.28 -7.44
CA GLN A 185 12.82 -5.06 -8.63
C GLN A 185 13.62 -3.76 -8.57
N ARG A 186 13.38 -2.92 -7.55
CA ARG A 186 14.18 -1.72 -7.25
C ARG A 186 15.08 -1.98 -6.05
N THR A 187 16.37 -2.17 -6.32
CA THR A 187 17.41 -2.45 -5.29
C THR A 187 18.26 -1.25 -4.92
N GLU A 188 18.23 -0.18 -5.73
CA GLU A 188 18.94 1.06 -5.44
C GLU A 188 18.01 2.11 -4.81
N THR A 189 18.54 2.83 -3.82
CA THR A 189 17.87 3.99 -3.25
C THR A 189 17.73 5.11 -4.27
N LEU A 190 16.75 6.01 -4.06
CA LEU A 190 16.59 7.20 -4.88
C LEU A 190 17.90 8.02 -4.92
N TYR A 191 18.59 8.15 -3.78
CA TYR A 191 19.86 8.86 -3.71
C TYR A 191 20.93 8.28 -4.65
N ASN A 192 21.07 6.95 -4.68
CA ASN A 192 22.05 6.28 -5.55
C ASN A 192 21.70 6.45 -7.03
N ARG A 193 20.42 6.37 -7.39
CA ARG A 193 19.94 6.61 -8.75
C ARG A 193 20.15 8.04 -9.24
N LEU A 194 20.24 9.00 -8.32
CA LEU A 194 20.58 10.40 -8.59
C LEU A 194 22.10 10.68 -8.61
N GLY A 195 22.92 9.63 -8.66
CA GLY A 195 24.37 9.69 -8.72
C GLY A 195 25.06 9.39 -7.39
N GLY A 196 24.30 9.23 -6.30
CA GLY A 196 24.79 8.72 -5.02
C GLY A 196 26.01 9.44 -4.48
N THR A 197 26.95 8.66 -3.94
CA THR A 197 28.20 9.14 -3.33
C THR A 197 29.30 9.47 -4.34
N ASN A 198 28.99 9.55 -5.64
CA ASN A 198 29.97 9.97 -6.63
C ASN A 198 30.34 11.44 -6.40
N MET A 199 31.62 11.72 -6.16
CA MET A 199 32.08 13.09 -5.89
C MET A 199 32.23 13.87 -7.20
N VAL A 200 31.66 15.07 -7.24
CA VAL A 200 31.77 16.04 -8.34
C VAL A 200 32.12 17.43 -7.82
N ASP A 201 32.58 18.32 -8.69
CA ASP A 201 32.87 19.71 -8.31
C ASP A 201 31.57 20.40 -7.86
N ASP A 202 31.60 21.07 -6.70
CA ASP A 202 30.48 21.89 -6.27
C ASP A 202 30.48 23.22 -7.06
N PRO A 203 29.43 23.56 -7.82
CA PRO A 203 29.37 24.85 -8.51
C PRO A 203 29.34 26.07 -7.58
N ASN A 204 29.03 25.86 -6.29
CA ASN A 204 28.86 26.91 -5.29
C ASN A 204 30.04 26.97 -4.29
N SER A 205 31.03 26.10 -4.40
CA SER A 205 32.21 26.10 -3.51
C SER A 205 33.46 25.51 -4.20
N ASP A 206 34.63 25.67 -3.60
CA ASP A 206 35.86 25.01 -4.09
C ASP A 206 35.99 23.55 -3.59
N GLU A 207 34.92 23.00 -3.00
CA GLU A 207 34.89 21.64 -2.45
C GLU A 207 34.20 20.66 -3.40
N MET A 208 34.47 19.37 -3.19
CA MET A 208 33.75 18.30 -3.86
C MET A 208 32.44 18.03 -3.13
N ILE A 209 31.37 17.73 -3.87
CA ILE A 209 30.06 17.35 -3.35
C ILE A 209 29.61 16.01 -3.94
N GLU A 210 28.86 15.23 -3.18
CA GLU A 210 28.21 14.03 -3.72
C GLU A 210 27.16 14.39 -4.77
N GLN A 211 27.17 13.70 -5.91
CA GLN A 211 26.28 13.97 -7.04
C GLN A 211 24.81 13.83 -6.64
N GLY A 212 24.45 12.85 -5.81
CA GLY A 212 23.08 12.73 -5.28
C GLY A 212 22.64 13.98 -4.51
N ARG A 213 23.50 14.48 -3.60
CA ARG A 213 23.26 15.70 -2.83
C ARG A 213 23.19 16.93 -3.73
N LEU A 214 24.08 17.04 -4.73
CA LEU A 214 24.06 18.13 -5.70
C LEU A 214 22.74 18.17 -6.47
N THR A 215 22.26 17.00 -6.91
CA THR A 215 20.97 16.86 -7.59
C THR A 215 19.82 17.33 -6.69
N PHE A 216 19.77 16.88 -5.43
CA PHE A 216 18.74 17.33 -4.48
C PHE A 216 18.81 18.82 -4.22
N ARG A 217 20.02 19.40 -4.07
CA ARG A 217 20.18 20.83 -3.87
C ARG A 217 19.61 21.63 -5.03
N ALA A 218 19.88 21.21 -6.27
CA ALA A 218 19.34 21.88 -7.46
C ALA A 218 17.81 21.88 -7.49
N VAL A 219 17.19 20.75 -7.13
CA VAL A 219 15.72 20.63 -7.03
C VAL A 219 15.19 21.52 -5.91
N VAL A 220 15.78 21.43 -4.71
CA VAL A 220 15.38 22.23 -3.54
C VAL A 220 15.47 23.72 -3.84
N ASP A 221 16.58 24.19 -4.42
CA ASP A 221 16.75 25.60 -4.78
C ASP A 221 15.66 26.06 -5.74
N SER A 222 15.39 25.31 -6.81
CA SER A 222 14.31 25.62 -7.75
C SER A 222 12.93 25.60 -7.09
N THR A 223 12.64 24.60 -6.25
CA THR A 223 11.38 24.48 -5.53
C THR A 223 11.16 25.66 -4.59
N ILE A 224 12.16 26.11 -3.83
CA ILE A 224 12.01 27.27 -2.95
C ILE A 224 11.71 28.54 -3.78
N PHE A 225 12.32 28.71 -4.95
CA PHE A 225 11.98 29.83 -5.84
C PHE A 225 10.56 29.76 -6.40
N VAL A 226 10.06 28.55 -6.72
CA VAL A 226 8.66 28.37 -7.13
C VAL A 226 7.73 28.75 -5.98
N ILE A 227 7.96 28.21 -4.78
CA ILE A 227 7.17 28.46 -3.57
C ILE A 227 7.13 29.95 -3.23
N ALA A 228 8.25 30.66 -3.34
CA ALA A 228 8.30 32.10 -3.09
C ALA A 228 7.37 32.89 -4.04
N GLY A 229 7.11 32.37 -5.23
CA GLY A 229 6.19 32.93 -6.21
C GLY A 229 4.73 32.46 -6.07
N ASP A 230 4.45 31.42 -5.27
CA ASP A 230 3.10 30.86 -5.11
C ASP A 230 2.31 31.58 -4.01
N GLU A 231 1.32 32.37 -4.41
CA GLU A 231 0.41 33.09 -3.50
C GLU A 231 -0.31 32.16 -2.51
N ARG A 232 -0.48 30.87 -2.82
CA ARG A 232 -1.09 29.87 -1.92
C ARG A 232 -0.19 29.56 -0.72
N LEU A 233 1.13 29.60 -0.90
CA LEU A 233 2.12 29.23 0.11
C LEU A 233 2.74 30.44 0.83
N GLN A 234 2.67 31.64 0.24
CA GLN A 234 3.18 32.86 0.86
C GLN A 234 2.78 33.08 2.33
N PRO A 235 1.52 32.84 2.75
CA PRO A 235 1.11 33.02 4.16
C PRO A 235 1.88 32.16 5.16
N TYR A 236 2.51 31.08 4.73
CA TYR A 236 3.28 30.18 5.61
C TYR A 236 4.74 30.63 5.79
N PHE A 237 5.28 31.38 4.81
CA PHE A 237 6.70 31.73 4.71
C PHE A 237 6.97 33.24 4.84
N GLU A 238 6.09 34.01 5.49
CA GLU A 238 6.21 35.48 5.61
C GLU A 238 7.57 35.94 6.13
N VAL A 239 8.15 35.24 7.11
CA VAL A 239 9.46 35.56 7.67
C VAL A 239 10.56 35.42 6.61
N LEU A 240 10.57 34.30 5.87
CA LEU A 240 11.54 34.04 4.82
C LEU A 240 11.43 35.09 3.70
N LEU A 241 10.19 35.42 3.29
CA LEU A 241 9.94 36.42 2.25
C LEU A 241 10.36 37.83 2.70
N SER A 242 10.20 38.16 3.98
CA SER A 242 10.66 39.43 4.55
C SER A 242 12.20 39.53 4.59
N GLU A 243 12.91 38.44 4.90
CA GLU A 243 14.38 38.39 4.82
C GLU A 243 14.85 38.65 3.39
N VAL A 244 14.27 37.96 2.41
CA VAL A 244 14.58 38.15 0.98
C VAL A 244 14.28 39.59 0.54
N GLY A 245 13.13 40.16 0.94
CA GLY A 245 12.77 41.56 0.66
C GLY A 245 13.74 42.58 1.28
N SER A 246 14.45 42.19 2.34
CA SER A 246 15.50 42.97 3.00
C SER A 246 16.89 42.72 2.41
N ASN A 247 16.98 41.94 1.32
CA ASN A 247 18.23 41.49 0.70
C ASN A 247 19.12 40.68 1.66
N ASP A 248 18.50 39.96 2.60
CA ASP A 248 19.14 38.98 3.47
C ASP A 248 18.77 37.57 2.97
N LEU A 249 19.75 36.85 2.42
CA LEU A 249 19.57 35.49 1.91
C LEU A 249 20.01 34.41 2.90
N SER A 250 20.37 34.78 4.13
CA SER A 250 20.89 33.81 5.12
C SER A 250 19.85 32.75 5.48
N GLY A 251 18.59 33.14 5.66
CA GLY A 251 17.49 32.22 5.92
C GLY A 251 17.17 31.30 4.75
N PHE A 252 17.19 31.82 3.52
CA PHE A 252 17.03 31.03 2.31
C PHE A 252 18.15 29.98 2.18
N ALA A 253 19.40 30.39 2.39
CA ALA A 253 20.55 29.48 2.33
C ALA A 253 20.47 28.38 3.40
N ALA A 254 20.04 28.73 4.63
CA ALA A 254 19.83 27.77 5.70
C ALA A 254 18.69 26.78 5.37
N LEU A 255 17.58 27.27 4.81
CA LEU A 255 16.46 26.43 4.38
C LEU A 255 16.87 25.47 3.27
N SER A 256 17.54 25.96 2.23
CA SER A 256 18.05 25.15 1.12
C SER A 256 18.99 24.04 1.62
N ALA A 257 19.96 24.38 2.47
CA ALA A 257 20.89 23.40 3.04
C ALA A 257 20.16 22.34 3.88
N SER A 258 19.28 22.77 4.79
CA SER A 258 18.52 21.87 5.66
C SER A 258 17.60 20.94 4.89
N LEU A 259 16.86 21.44 3.89
CA LEU A 259 15.98 20.63 3.05
C LEU A 259 16.79 19.67 2.16
N THR A 260 17.92 20.12 1.62
CA THR A 260 18.82 19.26 0.84
C THR A 260 19.30 18.07 1.65
N ASP A 261 19.76 18.32 2.89
CA ASP A 261 20.26 17.26 3.77
C ASP A 261 19.12 16.31 4.18
N PHE A 262 17.94 16.87 4.49
CA PHE A 262 16.75 16.08 4.80
C PHE A 262 16.37 15.15 3.64
N PHE A 263 16.20 15.68 2.43
CA PHE A 263 15.82 14.87 1.27
C PHE A 263 16.90 13.88 0.88
N SER A 264 18.19 14.22 1.04
CA SER A 264 19.28 13.27 0.81
C SER A 264 19.16 12.06 1.73
N VAL A 265 18.96 12.27 3.03
CA VAL A 265 18.77 11.18 4.01
C VAL A 265 17.48 10.41 3.75
N ALA A 266 16.37 11.10 3.51
CA ALA A 266 15.08 10.48 3.22
C ALA A 266 15.10 9.64 1.93
N ALA A 267 15.94 10.02 0.97
CA ALA A 267 16.18 9.28 -0.27
C ALA A 267 17.21 8.14 -0.12
N GLY A 268 17.72 7.88 1.09
CA GLY A 268 18.61 6.76 1.38
C GLY A 268 20.11 7.07 1.29
N ALA A 269 20.52 8.34 1.44
CA ALA A 269 21.94 8.66 1.61
C ALA A 269 22.47 8.09 2.93
N THR A 270 23.61 7.41 2.88
CA THR A 270 24.25 6.79 4.07
C THR A 270 25.41 7.60 4.64
N THR A 271 25.91 8.57 3.88
CA THR A 271 27.04 9.45 4.22
C THR A 271 26.59 10.82 4.70
N GLN A 272 25.30 11.16 4.51
CA GLN A 272 24.70 12.42 4.91
C GLN A 272 23.99 12.27 6.27
N ASN A 273 23.90 13.36 7.03
CA ASN A 273 23.14 13.41 8.27
C ASN A 273 22.24 14.63 8.28
N TYR A 274 20.97 14.45 8.66
CA TYR A 274 20.06 15.53 8.93
C TYR A 274 20.07 15.86 10.43
N SER A 275 20.36 17.11 10.76
CA SER A 275 20.45 17.59 12.16
C SER A 275 19.43 18.68 12.49
N GLY A 276 18.52 18.97 11.56
CA GLY A 276 17.44 19.93 11.77
C GLY A 276 16.31 19.38 12.63
N LEU A 277 15.24 20.18 12.74
CA LEU A 277 14.01 19.79 13.43
C LEU A 277 13.35 18.60 12.74
N ASN A 278 12.73 17.69 13.50
CA ASN A 278 11.87 16.68 12.87
C ASN A 278 10.72 17.38 12.11
N MET A 279 10.08 16.68 11.17
CA MET A 279 9.08 17.31 10.29
C MET A 279 7.89 17.90 11.04
N VAL A 280 7.54 17.37 12.22
CA VAL A 280 6.49 17.95 13.08
C VAL A 280 6.93 19.30 13.63
N ASP A 281 8.05 19.33 14.34
CA ASP A 281 8.58 20.56 14.95
C ASP A 281 8.98 21.61 13.90
N ALA A 282 9.43 21.17 12.72
CA ALA A 282 9.79 22.06 11.61
C ALA A 282 8.59 22.82 11.03
N HIS A 283 7.38 22.25 11.11
CA HIS A 283 6.15 22.85 10.57
C HIS A 283 5.21 23.40 11.65
N ASP A 284 5.59 23.31 12.93
CA ASP A 284 4.87 23.90 14.06
C ASP A 284 5.31 25.38 14.26
N PRO A 285 4.43 26.38 14.07
CA PRO A 285 4.73 27.79 14.32
C PRO A 285 5.10 28.12 15.77
N GLU A 286 4.72 27.28 16.74
CA GLU A 286 5.09 27.47 18.15
C GLU A 286 6.55 27.06 18.42
N VAL A 287 7.11 26.17 17.59
CA VAL A 287 8.48 25.65 17.72
C VAL A 287 9.43 26.31 16.71
N ASN A 288 9.01 26.41 15.45
CA ASN A 288 9.78 27.02 14.37
C ASN A 288 9.25 28.42 14.05
N GLY A 289 9.88 29.45 14.62
CA GLY A 289 9.52 30.84 14.38
C GLY A 289 9.69 31.36 12.94
N ARG A 290 10.15 30.52 11.99
CA ARG A 290 10.14 30.84 10.55
C ARG A 290 8.82 30.45 9.86
N MET A 291 8.01 29.61 10.48
CA MET A 291 6.66 29.25 10.03
C MET A 291 5.66 30.24 10.62
N ALA A 292 4.87 30.89 9.76
CA ALA A 292 3.84 31.82 10.22
C ALA A 292 2.52 31.12 10.57
N LEU A 293 2.24 29.97 9.96
CA LEU A 293 0.99 29.22 10.11
C LEU A 293 1.26 27.70 10.10
N ALA A 294 0.41 26.95 10.80
CA ALA A 294 0.39 25.49 10.73
C ALA A 294 -0.16 25.06 9.37
N ALA A 295 0.55 24.17 8.68
CA ALA A 295 0.15 23.71 7.34
C ALA A 295 -1.14 22.88 7.39
N ASP A 296 -1.96 23.05 6.35
CA ASP A 296 -3.14 22.21 6.08
C ASP A 296 -2.93 21.36 4.82
N ASP A 297 -3.90 20.51 4.49
CA ASP A 297 -3.84 19.66 3.29
C ASP A 297 -3.67 20.46 2.00
N ALA A 298 -4.30 21.63 1.90
CA ALA A 298 -4.22 22.46 0.69
C ALA A 298 -2.81 23.04 0.50
N ALA A 299 -2.14 23.43 1.59
CA ALA A 299 -0.74 23.86 1.55
C ALA A 299 0.19 22.71 1.19
N MET A 300 -0.06 21.49 1.71
CA MET A 300 0.75 20.33 1.36
C MET A 300 0.60 19.95 -0.13
N ASP A 301 -0.63 20.00 -0.66
CA ASP A 301 -0.89 19.75 -2.08
C ASP A 301 -0.18 20.79 -2.96
N ALA A 302 -0.28 22.08 -2.62
CA ALA A 302 0.43 23.15 -3.31
C ALA A 302 1.96 22.96 -3.26
N PHE A 303 2.51 22.57 -2.11
CA PHE A 303 3.94 22.28 -1.97
C PHE A 303 4.40 21.12 -2.87
N ILE A 304 3.61 20.05 -2.97
CA ILE A 304 3.92 18.93 -3.87
C ILE A 304 3.91 19.39 -5.34
N GLU A 305 2.91 20.17 -5.74
CA GLU A 305 2.83 20.74 -7.09
C GLU A 305 4.05 21.62 -7.41
N ASP A 306 4.44 22.49 -6.47
CA ASP A 306 5.60 23.38 -6.60
C ASP A 306 6.92 22.60 -6.64
N ALA A 307 7.03 21.49 -5.91
CA ALA A 307 8.17 20.59 -5.98
C ALA A 307 8.29 19.93 -7.37
N VAL A 308 7.17 19.48 -7.95
CA VAL A 308 7.13 18.96 -9.33
C VAL A 308 7.50 20.05 -10.34
N GLN A 309 7.05 21.28 -10.14
CA GLN A 309 7.47 22.40 -10.99
C GLN A 309 8.96 22.71 -10.85
N GLY A 310 9.52 22.64 -9.63
CA GLY A 310 10.95 22.78 -9.38
C GLY A 310 11.79 21.71 -10.10
N LEU A 311 11.31 20.46 -10.14
CA LEU A 311 11.90 19.40 -10.96
C LEU A 311 11.88 19.75 -12.45
N ALA A 312 10.75 20.25 -12.95
CA ALA A 312 10.61 20.63 -14.35
C ALA A 312 11.57 21.77 -14.75
N GLN A 313 11.86 22.71 -13.85
CA GLN A 313 12.87 23.76 -14.07
C GLN A 313 14.30 23.20 -14.20
N ASN A 314 14.56 22.04 -13.60
CA ASN A 314 15.82 21.30 -13.74
C ASN A 314 15.79 20.30 -14.91
N GLY A 315 14.79 20.37 -15.78
CA GLY A 315 14.66 19.49 -16.94
C GLY A 315 14.21 18.07 -16.60
N VAL A 316 13.66 17.83 -15.40
CA VAL A 316 13.05 16.56 -15.00
C VAL A 316 11.54 16.71 -15.07
N THR A 317 10.91 16.13 -16.08
CA THR A 317 9.47 16.22 -16.33
C THR A 317 8.81 14.85 -16.34
N VAL A 318 7.48 14.80 -16.28
CA VAL A 318 6.75 13.53 -16.35
C VAL A 318 6.98 12.84 -17.70
N GLU A 319 7.16 13.60 -18.78
CA GLU A 319 7.36 13.09 -20.13
C GLU A 319 8.75 12.45 -20.32
N ASN A 320 9.79 12.98 -19.68
CA ASN A 320 11.15 12.47 -19.85
C ASN A 320 11.62 11.58 -18.69
N ASN A 321 10.99 11.68 -17.52
CA ASN A 321 11.35 10.92 -16.33
C ASN A 321 10.18 10.81 -15.33
N GLY A 322 9.01 10.37 -15.81
CA GLY A 322 7.81 10.14 -15.00
C GLY A 322 8.03 9.33 -13.72
N PRO A 323 8.76 8.20 -13.74
CA PRO A 323 9.05 7.45 -12.52
C PRO A 323 9.73 8.27 -11.42
N LEU A 324 10.73 9.08 -11.77
CA LEU A 324 11.44 9.92 -10.79
C LEU A 324 10.53 11.02 -10.21
N VAL A 325 9.74 11.69 -11.07
CA VAL A 325 8.80 12.73 -10.61
C VAL A 325 7.79 12.15 -9.63
N ARG A 326 7.21 10.98 -9.94
CA ARG A 326 6.26 10.29 -9.07
C ARG A 326 6.88 9.86 -7.74
N GLU A 327 8.11 9.36 -7.77
CA GLU A 327 8.82 8.92 -6.58
C GLU A 327 9.19 10.08 -5.64
N ILE A 328 9.61 11.23 -6.19
CA ILE A 328 9.85 12.43 -5.37
C ILE A 328 8.53 12.95 -4.78
N GLY A 329 7.46 12.99 -5.57
CA GLY A 329 6.13 13.33 -5.07
C GLY A 329 5.67 12.41 -3.94
N ALA A 330 5.88 11.10 -4.09
CA ALA A 330 5.58 10.09 -3.07
C ALA A 330 6.41 10.29 -1.80
N LEU A 331 7.71 10.53 -1.94
CA LEU A 331 8.61 10.82 -0.82
C LEU A 331 8.12 12.02 -0.03
N ILE A 332 7.77 13.12 -0.71
CA ILE A 332 7.23 14.32 -0.07
C ILE A 332 5.89 14.00 0.61
N ASN A 333 4.97 13.34 -0.10
CA ASN A 333 3.64 13.04 0.41
C ASN A 333 3.68 12.11 1.64
N SER A 334 4.68 11.23 1.76
CA SER A 334 4.87 10.38 2.95
C SER A 334 5.05 11.19 4.24
N LEU A 335 5.41 12.48 4.13
CA LEU A 335 5.60 13.39 5.26
C LEU A 335 4.31 14.09 5.68
N ARG A 336 3.20 13.90 4.94
CA ARG A 336 1.94 14.64 5.14
C ARG A 336 1.47 14.55 6.58
N GLY A 337 1.51 13.38 7.21
CA GLY A 337 1.09 13.20 8.60
C GLY A 337 1.93 13.96 9.63
N ALA A 338 3.16 14.35 9.29
CA ALA A 338 4.01 15.18 10.14
C ALA A 338 3.88 16.68 9.82
N VAL A 339 3.62 17.02 8.55
CA VAL A 339 3.55 18.39 8.04
C VAL A 339 2.17 19.02 8.28
N VAL A 340 1.09 18.29 7.98
CA VAL A 340 -0.29 18.78 8.10
C VAL A 340 -0.70 18.76 9.58
N GLN A 341 -0.92 19.94 10.13
CA GLN A 341 -1.17 20.16 11.57
C GLN A 341 -2.51 20.87 11.83
N ARG A 342 -3.28 21.17 10.78
CA ARG A 342 -4.56 21.87 10.84
C ARG A 342 -5.62 21.22 9.96
#